data_AF-A0A2E7E7G8-F1
#
_entry.id   AF-A0A2E7E7G8-F1
#
_cell.length_a   1.000
_cell.length_b   1.000
_cell.length_c   1.000
_cell.angle_alpha   90.00
_cell.angle_beta   90.00
_cell.angle_gamma   90.00
#
_symmetry.space_group_name_H-M   'P 1'
#
loop_
_entity.id
_entity.type
_entity.pdbx_description
1 polymer ?
#
loop_
_entity_poly.entity_id
_entity_poly.type
_entity_poly.pdbx_seq_one_letter_code
_entity_poly.pdbx_strand_id
1 'polypeptide(L)'
;MSTLRLMRNPVLPVALISSLLVACDKQPDAVSDTPQSASENQPAEQPVLAAPEFDYGTLDGKYASGTGDLDIQLTEGMVIFNLLVVTEQGRTGEASGEIILNDDPTNAGGIYKNDEWDCVLEFGFAAGEVSVMQQGGCGMGMGVTATGTYVSRSGANAALVEGEVGQPMSELFYSTDEATYRQYCQAGMEENSGRIVCVAREKTGHDSADIVHIFEGEYAGPDGDLPPLEIAKGFTILETR
;
A
#
# COMPACT_ATOMS: atom_id res chain seq x y z
N MET A 1 -5.03 -54.54 16.18
CA MET A 1 -5.61 -53.78 17.30
C MET A 1 -4.96 -52.41 17.29
N SER A 2 -5.63 -51.41 16.70
CA SER A 2 -5.13 -50.02 16.62
C SER A 2 -6.16 -49.10 17.21
N THR A 3 -5.70 -48.29 18.16
CA THR A 3 -6.52 -47.55 19.13
C THR A 3 -6.79 -46.15 18.59
N LEU A 4 -8.05 -45.86 18.26
CA LEU A 4 -8.55 -44.51 17.98
C LEU A 4 -8.48 -43.65 19.25
N ARG A 5 -7.80 -42.49 19.19
CA ARG A 5 -7.91 -41.44 20.21
C ARG A 5 -8.78 -40.31 19.68
N LEU A 6 -10.01 -40.20 20.21
CA LEU A 6 -10.84 -39.00 20.12
C LEU A 6 -10.19 -37.88 20.94
N MET A 7 -9.96 -36.72 20.32
CA MET A 7 -9.68 -35.47 21.04
C MET A 7 -10.97 -34.67 21.18
N ARG A 8 -11.24 -34.24 22.42
CA ARG A 8 -12.38 -33.41 22.83
C ARG A 8 -12.06 -31.93 22.55
N ASN A 9 -13.03 -31.22 21.97
CA ASN A 9 -13.06 -29.77 21.90
C ASN A 9 -13.48 -29.17 23.26
N PRO A 10 -12.80 -28.12 23.78
CA PRO A 10 -13.34 -27.30 24.84
C PRO A 10 -14.18 -26.15 24.27
N VAL A 11 -15.42 -26.06 24.76
CA VAL A 11 -16.36 -24.94 24.57
C VAL A 11 -15.94 -23.80 25.49
N LEU A 12 -15.75 -22.59 24.95
CA LEU A 12 -15.59 -21.36 25.74
C LEU A 12 -16.95 -20.65 25.93
N PRO A 13 -17.19 -20.02 27.10
CA PRO A 13 -18.42 -19.31 27.37
C PRO A 13 -18.42 -17.88 26.82
N VAL A 14 -19.56 -17.51 26.24
CA VAL A 14 -19.92 -16.15 25.79
C VAL A 14 -20.22 -15.29 27.01
N ALA A 15 -19.52 -14.17 27.17
CA ALA A 15 -19.86 -13.14 28.15
C ALA A 15 -20.67 -12.03 27.45
N LEU A 16 -21.96 -11.92 27.80
CA LEU A 16 -22.79 -10.76 27.48
C LEU A 16 -22.36 -9.57 28.34
N ILE A 17 -21.98 -8.45 27.72
CA ILE A 17 -21.85 -7.16 28.39
C ILE A 17 -23.03 -6.29 27.92
N SER A 18 -24.03 -6.16 28.78
CA SER A 18 -25.09 -5.16 28.66
C SER A 18 -24.58 -3.83 29.19
N SER A 19 -24.38 -2.86 28.30
CA SER A 19 -24.13 -1.47 28.68
C SER A 19 -25.43 -0.67 28.58
N LEU A 20 -25.78 -0.04 29.70
CA LEU A 20 -26.95 0.79 29.89
C LEU A 20 -26.90 2.05 29.02
N LEU A 21 -28.02 2.33 28.34
CA LEU A 21 -28.36 3.63 27.78
C LEU A 21 -28.70 4.59 28.93
N VAL A 22 -27.94 5.67 29.07
CA VAL A 22 -28.35 6.85 29.85
C VAL A 22 -28.84 7.90 28.86
N ALA A 23 -30.16 8.05 28.80
CA ALA A 23 -30.82 9.20 28.19
C ALA A 23 -30.78 10.36 29.21
N CYS A 24 -30.18 11.49 28.83
CA CYS A 24 -30.34 12.74 29.56
C CYS A 24 -31.37 13.60 28.83
N ASP A 25 -32.42 13.88 29.59
CA ASP A 25 -33.62 14.59 29.22
C ASP A 25 -33.37 16.07 28.95
N LYS A 26 -34.23 16.62 28.11
CA LYS A 26 -34.30 18.01 27.68
C LYS A 26 -35.01 18.81 28.76
N GLN A 27 -34.51 20.00 29.13
CA GLN A 27 -35.42 21.05 29.60
C GLN A 27 -34.90 22.45 29.22
N PRO A 28 -35.72 23.29 28.55
CA PRO A 28 -35.42 24.69 28.32
C PRO A 28 -35.92 25.52 29.53
N ASP A 29 -35.27 26.64 29.81
CA ASP A 29 -35.98 27.88 30.14
C ASP A 29 -35.05 29.09 30.31
N ALA A 30 -35.67 30.23 30.01
CA ALA A 30 -35.37 31.57 30.50
C ALA A 30 -34.24 32.39 29.85
N VAL A 31 -34.69 33.19 28.88
CA VAL A 31 -34.21 34.52 28.50
C VAL A 31 -34.02 35.41 29.75
N SER A 32 -32.85 36.05 29.87
CA SER A 32 -32.68 37.26 30.67
C SER A 32 -31.62 38.15 30.03
N ASP A 33 -32.08 39.25 29.45
CA ASP A 33 -31.25 40.33 28.92
C ASP A 33 -30.46 41.02 30.05
N THR A 34 -29.15 41.17 29.87
CA THR A 34 -28.36 42.20 30.55
C THR A 34 -27.18 42.58 29.67
N PRO A 35 -26.98 43.88 29.35
CA PRO A 35 -25.84 44.32 28.56
C PRO A 35 -24.64 44.58 29.46
N GLN A 36 -23.58 43.77 29.32
CA GLN A 36 -22.30 44.00 29.98
C GLN A 36 -21.16 44.12 28.95
N SER A 37 -20.79 45.38 28.74
CA SER A 37 -19.45 45.94 28.52
C SER A 37 -18.33 44.98 28.08
N ALA A 38 -17.82 45.30 26.88
CA ALA A 38 -16.56 44.92 26.26
C ALA A 38 -15.42 44.50 27.22
N SER A 39 -14.88 43.31 26.97
CA SER A 39 -13.46 42.99 27.05
C SER A 39 -13.18 41.87 26.06
N GLU A 40 -12.73 42.25 24.87
CA GLU A 40 -12.37 41.37 23.76
C GLU A 40 -11.04 40.66 24.10
N ASN A 41 -11.13 39.56 24.84
CA ASN A 41 -10.04 38.57 24.89
C ASN A 41 -10.16 37.71 23.64
N GLN A 42 -9.43 38.08 22.57
CA GLN A 42 -9.17 37.16 21.46
C GLN A 42 -8.52 35.89 22.04
N PRO A 43 -9.14 34.70 21.87
CA PRO A 43 -8.42 33.45 22.07
C PRO A 43 -7.25 33.45 21.11
N ALA A 44 -6.04 33.20 21.60
CA ALA A 44 -4.89 32.98 20.76
C ALA A 44 -5.24 31.87 19.76
N GLU A 45 -5.26 32.20 18.46
CA GLU A 45 -5.29 31.23 17.38
C GLU A 45 -4.10 30.29 17.58
N GLN A 46 -4.38 29.11 18.13
CA GLN A 46 -3.43 28.01 18.08
C GLN A 46 -3.32 27.64 16.59
N PRO A 47 -2.10 27.59 16.02
CA PRO A 47 -1.92 27.15 14.65
C PRO A 47 -2.49 25.74 14.54
N VAL A 48 -3.57 25.59 13.79
CA VAL A 48 -4.13 24.29 13.43
C VAL A 48 -3.06 23.61 12.60
N LEU A 49 -2.38 22.61 13.18
CA LEU A 49 -1.47 21.74 12.44
C LEU A 49 -2.29 21.12 11.30
N ALA A 50 -1.96 21.49 10.06
CA ALA A 50 -2.56 20.87 8.88
C ALA A 50 -2.34 19.36 8.96
N ALA A 51 -3.39 18.59 8.68
CA ALA A 51 -3.28 17.15 8.58
C ALA A 51 -2.22 16.80 7.50
N PRO A 52 -1.36 15.80 7.72
CA PRO A 52 -0.39 15.40 6.71
C PRO A 52 -1.14 14.97 5.44
N GLU A 53 -0.80 15.60 4.30
CA GLU A 53 -1.33 15.22 3.00
C GLU A 53 -0.79 13.84 2.62
N PHE A 54 -1.66 12.96 2.12
CA PHE A 54 -1.26 11.64 1.63
C PHE A 54 -0.59 11.75 0.26
N ASP A 55 0.62 11.22 0.13
CA ASP A 55 1.35 11.19 -1.15
C ASP A 55 0.95 9.96 -1.98
N TYR A 56 0.04 10.20 -2.93
CA TYR A 56 -0.41 9.19 -3.88
C TYR A 56 0.71 8.66 -4.77
N GLY A 57 1.84 9.36 -4.91
CA GLY A 57 2.99 8.89 -5.70
C GLY A 57 3.59 7.58 -5.21
N THR A 58 3.30 7.20 -3.96
CA THR A 58 3.76 5.93 -3.35
C THR A 58 2.81 4.75 -3.57
N LEU A 59 1.67 4.96 -4.23
CA LEU A 59 0.65 3.93 -4.40
C LEU A 59 0.94 2.95 -5.54
N ASP A 60 1.70 3.35 -6.55
CA ASP A 60 2.01 2.50 -7.69
C ASP A 60 2.75 1.23 -7.24
N GLY A 61 2.30 0.06 -7.70
CA GLY A 61 2.94 -1.21 -7.42
C GLY A 61 2.00 -2.37 -7.11
N LYS A 62 2.61 -3.47 -6.67
CA LYS A 62 1.93 -4.72 -6.34
C LYS A 62 1.75 -4.87 -4.85
N TYR A 63 0.58 -5.34 -4.46
CA TYR A 63 0.17 -5.59 -3.09
C TYR A 63 -0.36 -7.02 -2.97
N ALA A 64 -0.25 -7.60 -1.78
CA ALA A 64 -0.77 -8.93 -1.49
C ALA A 64 -1.50 -8.97 -0.15
N SER A 65 -2.48 -9.84 -0.08
CA SER A 65 -3.16 -10.26 1.14
C SER A 65 -3.08 -11.77 1.29
N GLY A 66 -3.61 -12.31 2.39
CA GLY A 66 -3.74 -13.77 2.55
C GLY A 66 -4.67 -14.42 1.52
N THR A 67 -5.45 -13.63 0.78
CA THR A 67 -6.50 -14.12 -0.12
C THR A 67 -6.37 -13.58 -1.54
N GLY A 68 -5.33 -12.82 -1.90
CA GLY A 68 -5.26 -12.26 -3.25
C GLY A 68 -4.11 -11.29 -3.49
N ASP A 69 -3.97 -10.93 -4.76
CA ASP A 69 -3.00 -9.98 -5.30
C ASP A 69 -3.71 -8.78 -5.88
N LEU A 70 -3.15 -7.59 -5.65
CA LEU A 70 -3.67 -6.31 -6.13
C LEU A 70 -2.53 -5.54 -6.80
N ASP A 71 -2.73 -5.15 -8.05
CA ASP A 71 -1.84 -4.29 -8.82
C ASP A 71 -2.50 -2.92 -8.94
N ILE A 72 -1.78 -1.86 -8.61
CA ILE A 72 -2.23 -0.47 -8.64
C ILE A 72 -1.27 0.32 -9.52
N GLN A 73 -1.79 1.09 -10.46
CA GLN A 73 -1.04 2.01 -11.29
C GLN A 73 -1.63 3.41 -11.17
N LEU A 74 -0.80 4.38 -10.86
CA LEU A 74 -1.20 5.78 -10.84
C LEU A 74 -1.03 6.38 -12.24
N THR A 75 -2.08 7.00 -12.75
CA THR A 75 -2.09 7.82 -13.96
C THR A 75 -2.56 9.22 -13.59
N GLU A 76 -2.48 10.20 -14.51
CA GLU A 76 -2.81 11.62 -14.25
C GLU A 76 -4.18 11.82 -13.56
N GLY A 77 -4.19 11.82 -12.22
CA GLY A 77 -5.39 11.98 -11.38
C GLY A 77 -6.26 10.72 -11.19
N MET A 78 -5.85 9.54 -11.66
CA MET A 78 -6.65 8.31 -11.58
C MET A 78 -5.81 7.10 -11.17
N VAL A 79 -6.46 6.15 -10.49
CA VAL A 79 -5.84 4.86 -10.18
C VAL A 79 -6.44 3.78 -11.04
N ILE A 80 -5.61 3.05 -11.78
CA ILE A 80 -5.98 1.81 -12.47
C ILE A 80 -5.64 0.65 -11.54
N PHE A 81 -6.56 -0.29 -11.36
CA PHE A 81 -6.31 -1.48 -10.54
C PHE A 81 -6.59 -2.78 -11.29
N ASN A 82 -5.85 -3.82 -10.91
CA ASN A 82 -6.13 -5.21 -11.26
C ASN A 82 -6.07 -6.06 -9.99
N LEU A 83 -7.17 -6.73 -9.68
CA LEU A 83 -7.36 -7.49 -8.46
C LEU A 83 -7.64 -8.96 -8.78
N LEU A 84 -6.89 -9.85 -8.15
CA LEU A 84 -7.06 -11.30 -8.22
C LEU A 84 -7.26 -11.84 -6.80
N VAL A 85 -8.34 -12.56 -6.57
CA VAL A 85 -8.67 -13.18 -5.28
C VAL A 85 -8.68 -14.70 -5.43
N VAL A 86 -8.09 -15.41 -4.48
CA VAL A 86 -8.09 -16.87 -4.36
C VAL A 86 -8.53 -17.26 -2.95
N THR A 87 -9.66 -17.96 -2.84
CA THR A 87 -10.16 -18.43 -1.53
C THR A 87 -9.42 -19.69 -1.07
N GLU A 88 -9.54 -20.04 0.21
CA GLU A 88 -8.97 -21.28 0.77
C GLU A 88 -9.46 -22.56 0.06
N GLN A 89 -10.65 -22.51 -0.56
CA GLN A 89 -11.21 -23.63 -1.34
C GLN A 89 -10.72 -23.64 -2.79
N GLY A 90 -9.76 -22.78 -3.15
CA GLY A 90 -9.20 -22.65 -4.50
C GLY A 90 -10.14 -21.99 -5.50
N ARG A 91 -11.14 -21.23 -5.04
CA ARG A 91 -12.03 -20.47 -5.92
C ARG A 91 -11.34 -19.16 -6.28
N THR A 92 -11.34 -18.82 -7.55
CA THR A 92 -10.71 -17.59 -8.05
C THR A 92 -11.76 -16.57 -8.46
N GLY A 93 -11.41 -15.30 -8.34
CA GLY A 93 -12.21 -14.19 -8.85
C GLY A 93 -11.32 -13.01 -9.19
N GLU A 94 -11.71 -12.25 -10.20
CA GLU A 94 -10.91 -11.14 -10.73
C GLU A 94 -11.80 -9.91 -10.90
N ALA A 95 -11.22 -8.72 -10.68
CA ALA A 95 -11.82 -7.45 -11.00
C ALA A 95 -10.75 -6.45 -11.43
N SER A 96 -11.06 -5.61 -12.40
CA SER A 96 -10.19 -4.53 -12.83
C SER A 96 -11.02 -3.31 -13.20
N GLY A 97 -10.38 -2.14 -13.12
CA GLY A 97 -11.06 -0.89 -13.45
C GLY A 97 -10.28 0.34 -13.04
N GLU A 98 -10.99 1.45 -13.12
CA GLU A 98 -10.49 2.78 -12.77
C GLU A 98 -11.17 3.24 -11.48
N ILE A 99 -10.38 3.76 -10.55
CA ILE A 99 -10.84 4.30 -9.28
C ILE A 99 -10.76 5.83 -9.37
N ILE A 100 -11.87 6.46 -9.06
CA ILE A 100 -11.92 7.91 -8.85
C ILE A 100 -11.48 8.16 -7.41
N LEU A 101 -10.37 8.89 -7.26
CA LEU A 101 -9.83 9.26 -5.96
C LEU A 101 -10.76 10.25 -5.25
N ASN A 102 -10.85 10.14 -3.93
CA ASN A 102 -11.54 11.13 -3.11
C ASN A 102 -10.72 12.42 -3.09
N ASP A 103 -11.39 13.57 -3.27
CA ASP A 103 -10.77 14.90 -3.16
C ASP A 103 -10.44 15.29 -1.70
N ASP A 104 -10.81 14.45 -0.72
CA ASP A 104 -10.57 14.68 0.70
C ASP A 104 -9.18 14.17 1.11
N PRO A 105 -8.21 15.06 1.39
CA PRO A 105 -6.85 14.67 1.76
C PRO A 105 -6.78 13.96 3.13
N THR A 106 -7.85 14.01 3.94
CA THR A 106 -7.94 13.33 5.24
C THR A 106 -8.51 11.92 5.12
N ASN A 107 -9.04 11.55 3.96
CA ASN A 107 -9.60 10.23 3.66
C ASN A 107 -9.11 9.75 2.30
N ALA A 108 -7.79 9.48 2.23
CA ALA A 108 -7.15 8.95 1.05
C ALA A 108 -7.80 7.62 0.67
N GLY A 109 -8.51 7.62 -0.45
CA GLY A 109 -9.29 6.48 -0.88
C GLY A 109 -9.94 6.74 -2.23
N GLY A 110 -10.79 5.81 -2.65
CA GLY A 110 -11.58 5.96 -3.86
C GLY A 110 -12.60 4.84 -4.03
N ILE A 111 -13.48 4.98 -5.00
CA ILE A 111 -14.57 4.04 -5.22
C ILE A 111 -14.57 3.57 -6.68
N TYR A 112 -14.65 2.25 -6.86
CA TYR A 112 -15.00 1.62 -8.12
C TYR A 112 -16.45 1.12 -8.05
N LYS A 113 -17.22 1.33 -9.12
CA LYS A 113 -18.61 0.87 -9.24
C LYS A 113 -18.82 0.12 -10.55
N ASN A 114 -19.55 -0.99 -10.47
CA ASN A 114 -20.01 -1.72 -11.64
C ASN A 114 -21.48 -2.10 -11.47
N ASP A 115 -22.34 -1.37 -12.19
CA ASP A 115 -23.80 -1.48 -12.10
C ASP A 115 -24.34 -2.82 -12.63
N GLU A 116 -23.63 -3.50 -13.54
CA GLU A 116 -24.06 -4.80 -14.07
C GLU A 116 -24.11 -5.87 -12.97
N TRP A 117 -23.20 -5.76 -12.00
CA TRP A 117 -22.99 -6.73 -10.95
C TRP A 117 -23.41 -6.24 -9.56
N ASP A 118 -24.07 -5.08 -9.50
CA ASP A 118 -24.38 -4.35 -8.26
C ASP A 118 -23.15 -4.26 -7.34
N CYS A 119 -22.00 -3.97 -7.94
CA CYS A 119 -20.70 -4.05 -7.29
C CYS A 119 -20.19 -2.66 -6.90
N VAL A 120 -19.73 -2.55 -5.66
CA VAL A 120 -18.97 -1.40 -5.18
C VAL A 120 -17.71 -1.93 -4.50
N LEU A 121 -16.54 -1.45 -4.95
CA LEU A 121 -15.28 -1.63 -4.26
C LEU A 121 -14.85 -0.28 -3.69
N GLU A 122 -14.76 -0.19 -2.37
CA GLU A 122 -14.23 0.96 -1.66
C GLU A 122 -12.76 0.70 -1.31
N PHE A 123 -11.89 1.61 -1.72
CA PHE A 123 -10.47 1.56 -1.46
C PHE A 123 -10.09 2.60 -0.42
N GLY A 124 -9.35 2.18 0.61
CA GLY A 124 -8.68 3.07 1.55
C GLY A 124 -7.17 2.93 1.40
N PHE A 125 -6.49 4.05 1.19
CA PHE A 125 -5.06 4.13 0.89
C PHE A 125 -4.28 4.60 2.12
N ALA A 126 -3.23 3.86 2.45
CA ALA A 126 -2.27 4.20 3.50
C ALA A 126 -0.84 3.88 3.02
N ALA A 127 0.16 4.36 3.75
CA ALA A 127 1.55 4.16 3.36
C ALA A 127 1.89 2.65 3.33
N GLY A 128 2.12 2.11 2.14
CA GLY A 128 2.42 0.69 1.92
C GLY A 128 1.25 -0.26 2.15
N GLU A 129 0.01 0.23 2.26
CA GLU A 129 -1.17 -0.59 2.53
C GLU A 129 -2.38 -0.09 1.74
N VAL A 130 -3.16 -1.03 1.21
CA VAL A 130 -4.46 -0.75 0.60
C VAL A 130 -5.52 -1.63 1.23
N SER A 131 -6.52 -0.99 1.84
CA SER A 131 -7.73 -1.66 2.30
C SER A 131 -8.76 -1.67 1.18
N VAL A 132 -9.38 -2.83 0.95
CA VAL A 132 -10.46 -3.01 -0.01
C VAL A 132 -11.69 -3.50 0.75
N MET A 133 -12.84 -2.87 0.52
CA MET A 133 -14.14 -3.34 1.00
C MET A 133 -15.06 -3.57 -0.19
N GLN A 134 -15.54 -4.81 -0.32
CA GLN A 134 -16.49 -5.19 -1.36
C GLN A 134 -17.93 -5.16 -0.85
N GLN A 135 -18.80 -4.54 -1.65
CA GLN A 135 -20.25 -4.67 -1.56
C GLN A 135 -20.77 -5.25 -2.88
N GLY A 136 -21.72 -6.19 -2.79
CA GLY A 136 -22.27 -6.88 -3.94
C GLY A 136 -21.36 -7.95 -4.55
N GLY A 137 -21.70 -8.41 -5.76
CA GLY A 137 -21.08 -9.56 -6.39
C GLY A 137 -20.23 -9.17 -7.59
N CYS A 138 -19.05 -8.59 -7.37
CA CYS A 138 -18.15 -8.00 -8.36
C CYS A 138 -17.59 -8.91 -9.47
N GLY A 139 -18.41 -9.78 -10.08
CA GLY A 139 -17.99 -10.71 -11.13
C GLY A 139 -17.07 -11.86 -10.67
N MET A 140 -16.62 -11.84 -9.41
CA MET A 140 -15.64 -12.77 -8.83
C MET A 140 -16.20 -14.19 -8.55
N GLY A 141 -17.48 -14.43 -8.85
CA GLY A 141 -18.16 -15.68 -8.55
C GLY A 141 -18.68 -15.78 -7.11
N MET A 142 -19.55 -16.77 -6.88
CA MET A 142 -20.25 -16.94 -5.60
C MET A 142 -19.26 -17.23 -4.46
N GLY A 143 -19.33 -16.50 -3.34
CA GLY A 143 -18.49 -16.77 -2.17
C GLY A 143 -17.01 -16.41 -2.34
N VAL A 144 -16.67 -15.59 -3.34
CA VAL A 144 -15.38 -14.92 -3.44
C VAL A 144 -15.57 -13.46 -3.03
N THR A 145 -14.74 -12.98 -2.11
CA THR A 145 -14.76 -11.60 -1.65
C THR A 145 -13.37 -11.00 -1.68
N ALA A 146 -13.26 -9.81 -2.23
CA ALA A 146 -12.05 -9.00 -2.27
C ALA A 146 -11.73 -8.31 -0.95
N THR A 147 -12.68 -8.29 -0.01
CA THR A 147 -12.54 -7.52 1.23
C THR A 147 -11.32 -7.96 2.02
N GLY A 148 -10.43 -7.02 2.32
CA GLY A 148 -9.21 -7.29 3.06
C GLY A 148 -8.21 -6.15 3.00
N THR A 149 -7.10 -6.35 3.70
CA THR A 149 -5.93 -5.47 3.68
C THR A 149 -4.86 -6.09 2.80
N TYR A 150 -4.41 -5.34 1.79
CA TYR A 150 -3.34 -5.70 0.89
C TYR A 150 -2.11 -4.88 1.25
N VAL A 151 -1.00 -5.55 1.56
CA VAL A 151 0.25 -4.90 1.94
C VAL A 151 1.15 -4.84 0.71
N SER A 152 1.82 -3.70 0.54
CA SER A 152 2.76 -3.50 -0.54
C SER A 152 3.82 -4.60 -0.54
N ARG A 153 3.98 -5.27 -1.68
CA ARG A 153 5.07 -6.21 -1.91
C ARG A 153 6.39 -5.48 -1.99
N SER A 154 6.45 -4.23 -2.47
CA SER A 154 7.70 -3.47 -2.48
C SER A 154 8.22 -3.19 -1.07
N GLY A 155 7.33 -2.84 -0.12
CA GLY A 155 7.68 -2.67 1.29
C GLY A 155 8.05 -3.98 2.00
N ALA A 156 7.28 -5.05 1.77
CA ALA A 156 7.57 -6.37 2.33
C ALA A 156 8.88 -6.96 1.77
N ASN A 157 9.14 -6.79 0.48
CA ASN A 157 10.34 -7.26 -0.19
C ASN A 157 11.57 -6.43 0.24
N ALA A 158 11.45 -5.11 0.33
CA ALA A 158 12.50 -4.25 0.89
C ALA A 158 12.89 -4.63 2.33
N ALA A 159 11.95 -5.14 3.13
CA ALA A 159 12.27 -5.63 4.47
C ALA A 159 13.14 -6.91 4.48
N LEU A 160 13.10 -7.70 3.40
CA LEU A 160 13.83 -8.97 3.26
C LEU A 160 15.26 -8.81 2.70
N VAL A 161 15.53 -7.71 1.99
CA VAL A 161 16.78 -7.48 1.26
C VAL A 161 17.63 -6.36 1.85
N GLU A 162 18.90 -6.35 1.50
CA GLU A 162 19.84 -5.27 1.80
C GLU A 162 19.60 -4.10 0.84
N GLY A 163 19.46 -2.89 1.38
CA GLY A 163 19.17 -1.70 0.57
C GLY A 163 17.83 -1.08 0.90
N GLU A 164 17.83 0.22 1.14
CA GLU A 164 16.60 1.01 1.35
C GLU A 164 16.39 2.00 0.20
N VAL A 165 15.14 2.35 -0.08
CA VAL A 165 14.81 3.39 -1.07
C VAL A 165 15.54 4.69 -0.72
N GLY A 166 16.18 5.30 -1.72
CA GLY A 166 17.04 6.48 -1.58
C GLY A 166 18.51 6.15 -1.25
N GLN A 167 18.84 4.92 -0.89
CA GLN A 167 20.23 4.53 -0.61
C GLN A 167 21.06 4.50 -1.91
N PRO A 168 22.30 5.03 -1.91
CA PRO A 168 23.15 4.99 -3.09
C PRO A 168 23.71 3.58 -3.35
N MET A 169 23.87 3.25 -4.64
CA MET A 169 24.44 1.97 -5.08
C MET A 169 25.83 1.70 -4.50
N SER A 170 26.63 2.75 -4.29
CA SER A 170 27.99 2.64 -3.73
C SER A 170 28.07 1.96 -2.36
N GLU A 171 26.95 1.86 -1.65
CA GLU A 171 26.87 1.21 -0.34
C GLU A 171 26.47 -0.26 -0.42
N LEU A 172 26.11 -0.74 -1.61
CA LEU A 172 25.57 -2.08 -1.83
C LEU A 172 26.60 -2.98 -2.50
N PHE A 173 26.40 -4.30 -2.38
CA PHE A 173 27.38 -5.29 -2.82
C PHE A 173 27.66 -5.27 -4.33
N TYR A 174 26.75 -4.77 -5.16
CA TYR A 174 26.94 -4.65 -6.60
C TYR A 174 28.13 -3.77 -6.97
N SER A 175 28.49 -2.83 -6.09
CA SER A 175 29.41 -1.74 -6.40
C SER A 175 30.89 -2.07 -6.18
N THR A 176 31.21 -3.32 -5.84
CA THR A 176 32.59 -3.74 -5.53
C THR A 176 33.50 -3.66 -6.75
N ASP A 177 33.02 -4.11 -7.91
CA ASP A 177 33.76 -4.16 -9.16
C ASP A 177 32.84 -4.31 -10.37
N GLU A 178 33.36 -3.96 -11.55
CA GLU A 178 32.61 -3.93 -12.80
C GLU A 178 32.05 -5.31 -13.19
N ALA A 179 32.72 -6.41 -12.84
CA ALA A 179 32.27 -7.76 -13.20
C ALA A 179 31.07 -8.17 -12.35
N THR A 180 31.12 -7.94 -11.03
CA THR A 180 29.99 -8.13 -10.13
C THR A 180 28.81 -7.26 -10.56
N TYR A 181 29.04 -5.96 -10.80
CA TYR A 181 28.01 -5.05 -11.27
C TYR A 181 27.28 -5.57 -12.52
N ARG A 182 28.03 -5.95 -13.56
CA ARG A 182 27.46 -6.46 -14.82
C ARG A 182 26.81 -7.84 -14.71
N GLN A 183 27.16 -8.62 -13.69
CA GLN A 183 26.53 -9.91 -13.42
C GLN A 183 25.13 -9.73 -12.85
N TYR A 184 24.94 -8.76 -11.96
CA TYR A 184 23.69 -8.61 -11.19
C TYR A 184 22.78 -7.51 -11.74
N CYS A 185 23.31 -6.58 -12.51
CA CYS A 185 22.57 -5.42 -13.02
C CYS A 185 22.38 -5.45 -14.53
N GLN A 186 21.23 -4.96 -14.98
CA GLN A 186 20.86 -4.79 -16.38
C GLN A 186 20.35 -3.37 -16.61
N ALA A 187 20.50 -2.88 -17.83
CA ALA A 187 19.93 -1.60 -18.22
C ALA A 187 18.40 -1.64 -18.10
N GLY A 188 17.78 -0.54 -17.68
CA GLY A 188 16.34 -0.38 -17.74
C GLY A 188 15.85 -0.43 -19.19
N MET A 189 14.62 -0.91 -19.41
CA MET A 189 14.06 -1.07 -20.75
C MET A 189 13.57 0.24 -21.40
N GLU A 190 13.71 1.39 -20.74
CA GLU A 190 13.15 2.66 -21.23
C GLU A 190 14.18 3.51 -21.98
N GLU A 191 13.68 4.45 -22.80
CA GLU A 191 14.42 5.47 -23.58
C GLU A 191 15.21 6.48 -22.71
N ASN A 192 15.39 6.18 -21.43
CA ASN A 192 16.14 6.98 -20.47
C ASN A 192 17.27 6.12 -19.89
N SER A 193 18.50 6.39 -20.32
CA SER A 193 19.71 5.69 -19.87
C SER A 193 20.03 5.84 -18.36
N GLY A 194 19.21 6.59 -17.62
CA GLY A 194 19.32 6.80 -16.18
C GLY A 194 18.74 5.72 -15.27
N ARG A 195 18.14 4.64 -15.80
CA ARG A 195 17.54 3.57 -14.98
C ARG A 195 18.25 2.23 -15.16
N ILE A 196 18.46 1.52 -14.05
CA ILE A 196 19.05 0.17 -14.04
C ILE A 196 18.31 -0.73 -13.06
N VAL A 197 18.27 -2.02 -13.36
CA VAL A 197 17.62 -3.05 -12.53
C VAL A 197 18.69 -4.02 -12.04
N CYS A 198 18.79 -4.23 -10.74
CA CYS A 198 19.75 -5.17 -10.14
C CYS A 198 19.06 -6.19 -9.24
N VAL A 199 19.50 -7.45 -9.29
CA VAL A 199 18.99 -8.53 -8.42
C VAL A 199 19.27 -8.22 -6.96
N ALA A 200 18.26 -8.12 -6.10
CA ALA A 200 18.42 -7.81 -4.68
C ALA A 200 19.17 -8.91 -3.93
N ARG A 201 19.91 -8.57 -2.86
CA ARG A 201 20.47 -9.58 -1.94
C ARG A 201 19.69 -9.59 -0.64
N GLU A 202 19.24 -10.76 -0.24
CA GLU A 202 18.58 -10.96 1.04
C GLU A 202 19.51 -10.59 2.19
N LYS A 203 18.94 -10.14 3.32
CA LYS A 203 19.69 -9.86 4.57
C LYS A 203 20.43 -11.09 5.14
N THR A 204 20.10 -12.28 4.63
CA THR A 204 20.77 -13.55 4.93
C THR A 204 22.08 -13.72 4.17
N GLY A 205 22.37 -12.86 3.19
CA GLY A 205 23.55 -12.87 2.33
C GLY A 205 23.39 -13.64 1.02
N HIS A 206 22.19 -14.14 0.72
CA HIS A 206 21.89 -14.84 -0.53
C HIS A 206 21.27 -13.91 -1.57
N ASP A 207 21.55 -14.15 -2.85
CA ASP A 207 20.90 -13.40 -3.92
C ASP A 207 19.43 -13.82 -4.00
N SER A 208 18.53 -12.83 -4.09
CA SER A 208 17.11 -13.11 -4.23
C SER A 208 16.80 -13.66 -5.61
N ALA A 209 15.92 -14.66 -5.67
CA ALA A 209 15.42 -15.18 -6.95
C ALA A 209 14.37 -14.25 -7.59
N ASP A 210 13.66 -13.49 -6.76
CA ASP A 210 12.41 -12.83 -7.15
C ASP A 210 12.40 -11.32 -6.84
N ILE A 211 13.37 -10.81 -6.05
CA ILE A 211 13.42 -9.41 -5.64
C ILE A 211 14.51 -8.67 -6.41
N VAL A 212 14.20 -7.47 -6.89
CA VAL A 212 15.13 -6.57 -7.59
C VAL A 212 15.09 -5.16 -7.02
N HIS A 213 16.21 -4.46 -7.07
CA HIS A 213 16.27 -3.01 -6.90
C HIS A 213 16.26 -2.33 -8.26
N ILE A 214 15.45 -1.30 -8.39
CA ILE A 214 15.50 -0.38 -9.53
C ILE A 214 16.21 0.87 -9.04
N PHE A 215 17.30 1.24 -9.69
CA PHE A 215 18.05 2.45 -9.40
C PHE A 215 17.81 3.51 -10.47
N GLU A 216 17.88 4.77 -10.04
CA GLU A 216 17.78 5.94 -10.91
C GLU A 216 18.93 6.91 -10.66
N GLY A 217 19.42 7.53 -11.73
CA GLY A 217 20.41 8.61 -11.66
C GLY A 217 20.67 9.24 -13.02
N GLU A 218 21.50 10.29 -13.03
CA GLU A 218 21.85 10.99 -14.26
C GLU A 218 22.91 10.22 -15.05
N TYR A 219 22.56 9.80 -16.27
CA TYR A 219 23.51 9.28 -17.25
C TYR A 219 23.07 9.72 -18.65
N ALA A 220 24.04 10.17 -19.45
CA ALA A 220 23.83 10.66 -20.81
C ALA A 220 24.49 9.73 -21.84
N GLY A 221 24.48 8.42 -21.56
CA GLY A 221 24.98 7.41 -22.49
C GLY A 221 23.91 6.92 -23.45
N PRO A 222 24.26 5.95 -24.32
CA PRO A 222 23.31 5.37 -25.26
C PRO A 222 22.13 4.70 -24.55
N ASP A 223 20.95 4.79 -25.15
CA ASP A 223 19.75 4.16 -24.61
C ASP A 223 19.88 2.63 -24.63
N GLY A 224 19.44 1.99 -23.56
CA GLY A 224 19.54 0.54 -23.38
C GLY A 224 20.93 0.02 -22.99
N ASP A 225 21.94 0.89 -22.87
CA ASP A 225 23.25 0.51 -22.35
C ASP A 225 23.30 0.64 -20.83
N LEU A 226 23.91 -0.36 -20.18
CA LEU A 226 24.19 -0.31 -18.76
C LEU A 226 25.29 0.75 -18.49
N PRO A 227 25.03 1.78 -17.66
CA PRO A 227 26.03 2.79 -17.30
C PRO A 227 27.30 2.15 -16.75
N PRO A 228 28.50 2.72 -16.98
CA PRO A 228 29.72 2.28 -16.29
C PRO A 228 29.55 2.32 -14.76
N LEU A 229 30.16 1.39 -14.03
CA LEU A 229 29.99 1.30 -12.57
C LEU A 229 30.34 2.62 -11.85
N GLU A 230 31.39 3.30 -12.31
CA GLU A 230 31.82 4.58 -11.72
C GLU A 230 30.73 5.66 -11.75
N ILE A 231 29.82 5.60 -12.73
CA ILE A 231 28.64 6.47 -12.80
C ILE A 231 27.51 5.88 -11.97
N ALA A 232 27.22 4.58 -12.14
CA ALA A 232 26.13 3.89 -11.47
C ALA A 232 26.24 3.90 -9.93
N LYS A 233 27.46 4.00 -9.37
CA LYS A 233 27.69 4.17 -7.93
C LYS A 233 26.95 5.35 -7.32
N GLY A 234 26.72 6.42 -8.10
CA GLY A 234 25.97 7.60 -7.69
C GLY A 234 24.45 7.46 -7.81
N PHE A 235 23.95 6.38 -8.41
CA PHE A 235 22.52 6.15 -8.54
C PHE A 235 21.93 5.72 -7.21
N THR A 236 20.67 6.05 -6.96
CA THR A 236 19.94 5.70 -5.73
C THR A 236 18.84 4.70 -6.01
N ILE A 237 18.54 3.82 -5.04
CA ILE A 237 17.38 2.93 -5.14
C ILE A 237 16.13 3.80 -5.28
N LEU A 238 15.45 3.68 -6.42
CA LEU A 238 14.14 4.27 -6.65
C LEU A 238 13.06 3.41 -6.01
N GLU A 239 13.13 2.09 -6.21
CA GLU A 239 12.18 1.13 -5.66
C GLU A 239 12.77 -0.28 -5.55
N THR A 240 12.12 -1.13 -4.75
CA THR A 240 12.42 -2.56 -4.61
C THR A 240 11.18 -3.34 -4.99
N ARG A 241 11.27 -4.25 -5.95
CA ARG A 241 10.14 -5.06 -6.43
C ARG A 241 10.35 -6.52 -6.13
#